data_AF-A0A959IX59-F1
#
_entry.id   AF-A0A959IX59-F1
#
_cell.length_a   1.000
_cell.length_b   1.000
_cell.length_c   1.000
_cell.angle_alpha   90.00
_cell.angle_beta   90.00
_cell.angle_gamma   90.00
#
_symmetry.space_group_name_H-M   'P 1'
#
loop_
_entity.id
_entity.type
_entity.pdbx_description
1 polymer ?
#
loop_
_entity_poly.entity_id
_entity_poly.type
_entity_poly.pdbx_seq_one_letter_code
_entity_poly.pdbx_strand_id
1 'polypeptide(L)'
;MFKAKFIEDQKYYILRSKKFWMMFLPTIPVSIIFNLFDTSLWVISGLVILYIGLIIYDFLNQKKIRGYSENKMVEMDAEEIRITTKKGEVVEAVHLSKLEIIILKNDYSMPMEKLKDIGQELTGNYKQNYVMLQQGGQQKRWDFEVDSYYMFNQLKKLIGEWEMRGYRVEYLNEIKA
;
A
#
# COMPACT_ATOMS: atom_id res chain seq x y z
N MET A 1 -6.84 -4.09 -18.52
CA MET A 1 -6.25 -4.74 -17.34
C MET A 1 -5.49 -3.78 -16.45
N PHE A 2 -6.04 -3.53 -15.27
CA PHE A 2 -5.33 -3.00 -14.11
C PHE A 2 -4.75 -4.17 -13.31
N LYS A 3 -3.54 -3.99 -12.76
CA LYS A 3 -2.87 -5.01 -11.95
C LYS A 3 -2.13 -4.35 -10.80
N ALA A 4 -2.37 -4.83 -9.58
CA ALA A 4 -1.81 -4.28 -8.35
C ALA A 4 -1.45 -5.37 -7.36
N LYS A 5 -0.55 -5.07 -6.41
CA LYS A 5 -0.23 -5.98 -5.31
C LYS A 5 -1.43 -6.08 -4.37
N PHE A 6 -1.85 -7.30 -4.04
CA PHE A 6 -2.94 -7.54 -3.10
C PHE A 6 -2.42 -7.44 -1.66
N ILE A 7 -3.12 -6.72 -0.81
CA ILE A 7 -2.75 -6.57 0.60
C ILE A 7 -3.55 -7.58 1.43
N GLU A 8 -2.85 -8.56 2.01
CA GLU A 8 -3.50 -9.67 2.72
C GLU A 8 -3.90 -9.33 4.16
N ASP A 9 -3.15 -8.45 4.83
CA ASP A 9 -3.28 -8.18 6.26
C ASP A 9 -3.11 -6.68 6.55
N GLN A 10 -3.91 -6.14 7.48
CA GLN A 10 -3.81 -4.76 7.94
C GLN A 10 -2.43 -4.39 8.53
N LYS A 11 -1.67 -5.38 9.03
CA LYS A 11 -0.28 -5.20 9.48
C LYS A 11 0.61 -4.56 8.42
N TYR A 12 0.30 -4.76 7.13
CA TYR A 12 0.95 -4.06 6.04
C TYR A 12 0.95 -2.54 6.24
N TYR A 13 -0.21 -1.94 6.54
CA TYR A 13 -0.36 -0.49 6.69
C TYR A 13 0.41 0.06 7.91
N ILE A 14 0.38 -0.69 9.02
CA ILE A 14 1.12 -0.35 10.24
C ILE A 14 2.63 -0.37 10.00
N LEU A 15 3.13 -1.34 9.24
CA LEU A 15 4.55 -1.42 8.92
C LEU A 15 4.97 -0.38 7.86
N ARG A 16 4.09 -0.11 6.88
CA ARG A 16 4.33 0.87 5.82
C ARG A 16 4.49 2.28 6.38
N SER A 17 3.61 2.72 7.30
CA SER A 17 3.70 4.05 7.91
C SER A 17 5.03 4.28 8.65
N LYS A 18 5.56 3.24 9.29
CA LYS A 18 6.86 3.29 10.00
C LYS A 18 8.06 3.41 9.05
N LYS A 19 7.93 3.01 7.79
CA LYS A 19 9.00 3.07 6.78
C LYS A 19 9.54 4.49 6.60
N PHE A 20 8.67 5.51 6.69
CA PHE A 20 9.08 6.89 6.56
C PHE A 20 10.10 7.28 7.65
N TRP A 21 9.78 7.03 8.92
CA TRP A 21 10.72 7.30 10.02
C TRP A 21 12.01 6.50 9.92
N MET A 22 11.91 5.23 9.52
CA MET A 22 13.08 4.37 9.34
C MET A 22 14.02 4.87 8.25
N MET A 23 13.54 5.65 7.28
CA MET A 23 14.39 6.27 6.26
C MET A 23 15.25 7.43 6.83
N PHE A 24 14.75 8.17 7.82
CA PHE A 24 15.48 9.30 8.43
C PHE A 24 16.35 8.89 9.61
N LEU A 25 15.98 7.84 10.35
CA LEU A 25 16.74 7.37 11.52
C LEU A 25 18.24 7.18 11.26
N PRO A 26 18.68 6.58 10.13
CA PRO A 26 20.10 6.42 9.83
C PRO A 26 20.85 7.73 9.59
N THR A 27 20.18 8.84 9.26
CA THR A 27 20.86 10.13 8.99
C THR A 27 21.39 10.80 10.25
N ILE A 28 20.81 10.49 11.42
CA ILE A 28 21.23 11.04 12.72
C ILE A 28 22.67 10.62 13.06
N PRO A 29 23.01 9.31 13.16
CA PRO A 29 24.37 8.89 13.47
C PRO A 29 25.37 9.34 12.40
N VAL A 30 24.99 9.36 11.12
CA VAL A 30 25.85 9.89 10.04
C VAL A 30 26.19 11.36 10.29
N SER A 31 25.18 12.19 10.57
CA SER A 31 25.38 13.63 10.82
C SER A 31 26.29 13.86 12.03
N ILE A 32 26.14 13.07 13.09
CA ILE A 32 26.97 13.14 14.30
C ILE A 32 28.42 12.76 13.97
N ILE A 33 28.64 11.66 13.24
CA ILE A 33 29.98 11.21 12.83
C ILE A 33 30.71 12.32 12.04
N PHE A 34 30.02 12.97 11.09
CA PHE A 34 30.62 14.04 10.28
C PHE A 34 30.96 15.32 11.05
N ASN A 35 30.24 15.63 12.13
CA ASN A 35 30.49 16.83 12.94
C ASN A 35 31.49 16.61 14.09
N LEU A 36 31.78 15.35 14.42
CA LEU A 36 32.54 14.95 15.61
C LEU A 36 33.79 14.14 15.24
N PHE A 37 34.43 14.43 14.10
CA PHE A 37 35.61 13.71 13.62
C PHE A 37 36.78 13.67 14.61
N ASP A 38 36.91 14.69 15.47
CA ASP A 38 37.95 14.75 16.52
C ASP A 38 37.59 14.00 17.81
N THR A 39 36.50 13.24 17.81
CA THR A 39 36.02 12.50 18.99
C THR A 39 36.73 11.15 19.15
N SER A 40 36.77 10.66 20.38
CA SER A 40 37.28 9.34 20.73
C SER A 40 36.76 8.23 19.79
N LEU A 41 37.68 7.36 19.33
CA LEU A 41 37.38 6.25 18.42
C LEU A 41 36.26 5.34 18.95
N TRP A 42 36.14 5.18 20.27
CA TRP A 42 35.08 4.38 20.89
C TRP A 42 33.67 4.91 20.58
N VAL A 43 33.50 6.23 20.54
CA VAL A 43 32.22 6.87 20.21
C VAL A 43 31.87 6.63 18.75
N ILE A 44 32.86 6.79 17.86
CA ILE A 44 32.70 6.55 16.42
C ILE A 44 32.30 5.09 16.18
N SER A 45 33.00 4.13 16.79
CA SER A 45 32.66 2.70 16.68
C SER A 45 31.24 2.40 17.16
N GLY A 46 30.81 3.00 18.29
CA GLY A 46 29.45 2.85 18.79
C GLY A 46 28.39 3.36 17.80
N LEU A 47 28.62 4.52 17.18
CA LEU A 47 27.71 5.09 16.17
C LEU A 47 27.65 4.25 14.89
N VAL A 48 28.77 3.67 14.46
CA VAL A 48 28.80 2.74 13.31
C VAL A 48 27.99 1.48 13.61
N ILE A 49 28.13 0.89 14.80
CA ILE A 49 27.34 -0.28 15.22
C ILE A 49 25.85 0.06 15.24
N LEU A 50 25.47 1.23 15.80
CA LEU A 50 24.09 1.69 15.81
C LEU A 50 23.54 1.87 14.38
N TYR A 51 24.31 2.51 13.49
CA TYR A 51 23.94 2.70 12.09
C TYR A 51 23.67 1.37 11.37
N ILE A 52 24.58 0.41 11.51
CA ILE A 52 24.41 -0.93 10.93
C ILE A 52 23.17 -1.62 11.51
N GLY A 53 22.96 -1.52 12.84
CA GLY A 53 21.77 -2.06 13.50
C GLY A 53 20.47 -1.49 12.95
N LEU A 54 20.41 -0.18 12.70
CA LEU A 54 19.25 0.48 12.10
C LEU A 54 19.00 -0.01 10.66
N ILE A 55 20.04 -0.18 9.84
CA ILE A 55 19.91 -0.73 8.49
C ILE A 55 19.36 -2.16 8.52
N ILE A 56 19.90 -3.02 9.40
CA ILE A 56 19.44 -4.40 9.54
C ILE A 56 17.97 -4.42 9.96
N TYR A 57 17.60 -3.57 10.93
CA TYR A 57 16.22 -3.45 11.39
C TYR A 57 15.26 -3.03 10.27
N ASP A 58 15.62 -2.01 9.48
CA ASP A 58 14.82 -1.58 8.32
C ASP A 58 14.69 -2.69 7.28
N PHE A 59 15.79 -3.39 6.97
CA PHE A 59 15.76 -4.52 6.03
C PHE A 59 14.80 -5.63 6.47
N LEU A 60 14.80 -5.99 7.76
CA LEU A 60 13.87 -6.98 8.30
C LEU A 60 12.41 -6.51 8.23
N ASN A 61 12.14 -5.23 8.47
CA ASN A 61 10.80 -4.67 8.33
C ASN A 61 10.34 -4.62 6.86
N GLN A 62 11.21 -4.26 5.92
CA GLN A 62 10.91 -4.33 4.49
C GLN A 62 10.54 -5.75 4.07
N LYS A 63 11.26 -6.77 4.56
CA LYS A 63 10.94 -8.18 4.26
C LYS A 63 9.54 -8.56 4.75
N LYS A 64 9.11 -8.07 5.92
CA LYS A 64 7.75 -8.29 6.44
C LYS A 64 6.69 -7.61 5.59
N ILE A 65 6.90 -6.34 5.21
CA ILE A 65 5.98 -5.60 4.32
C ILE A 65 5.77 -6.37 3.02
N ARG A 66 6.87 -6.81 2.39
CA ARG A 66 6.82 -7.60 1.15
C ARG A 66 6.07 -8.91 1.34
N GLY A 67 6.20 -9.55 2.50
CA GLY A 67 5.44 -10.76 2.84
C GLY A 67 3.92 -10.54 2.84
N TYR A 68 3.44 -9.35 3.19
CA TYR A 68 2.01 -9.04 3.26
C TYR A 68 1.40 -8.54 1.94
N SER A 69 2.21 -8.13 0.96
CA SER A 69 1.70 -7.58 -0.30
C SER A 69 2.19 -8.25 -1.57
N GLU A 70 3.32 -8.95 -1.56
CA GLU A 70 3.90 -9.43 -2.80
C GLU A 70 3.46 -10.83 -3.21
N ASN A 71 2.80 -11.61 -2.37
CA ASN A 71 2.49 -13.01 -2.70
C ASN A 71 1.34 -13.14 -3.73
N LYS A 72 0.44 -12.16 -3.74
CA LYS A 72 -0.76 -12.13 -4.56
C LYS A 72 -0.91 -10.78 -5.26
N MET A 73 -1.60 -10.80 -6.39
CA MET A 73 -1.93 -9.64 -7.19
C MET A 73 -3.44 -9.56 -7.33
N VAL A 74 -3.99 -8.35 -7.28
CA VAL A 74 -5.34 -8.08 -7.76
C VAL A 74 -5.22 -7.66 -9.21
N GLU A 75 -5.92 -8.39 -10.08
CA GLU A 75 -6.07 -8.06 -11.49
C GLU A 75 -7.53 -7.72 -11.73
N MET A 76 -7.75 -6.59 -12.39
CA MET A 76 -9.08 -6.09 -12.67
C MET A 76 -9.19 -5.82 -14.16
N ASP A 77 -10.21 -6.39 -14.76
CA ASP A 77 -10.55 -6.25 -16.16
C ASP A 77 -11.99 -5.78 -16.31
N ALA A 78 -12.38 -5.56 -17.55
CA ALA A 78 -13.68 -5.00 -17.87
C ALA A 78 -14.86 -5.91 -17.48
N GLU A 79 -14.60 -7.19 -17.20
CA GLU A 79 -15.62 -8.22 -16.97
C GLU A 79 -15.42 -8.99 -15.65
N GLU A 80 -14.21 -8.98 -15.10
CA GLU A 80 -13.89 -9.72 -13.89
C GLU A 80 -12.85 -9.00 -13.03
N ILE A 81 -12.91 -9.29 -11.73
CA ILE A 81 -11.90 -8.89 -10.75
C ILE A 81 -11.39 -10.21 -10.14
N ARG A 82 -10.07 -10.44 -10.21
CA ARG A 82 -9.44 -11.68 -9.76
C ARG A 82 -8.22 -11.44 -8.88
N ILE A 83 -7.97 -12.36 -7.97
CA ILE A 83 -6.75 -12.46 -7.18
C ILE A 83 -5.91 -13.58 -7.75
N THR A 84 -4.71 -13.25 -8.23
CA THR A 84 -3.74 -14.21 -8.77
C THR A 84 -2.54 -14.33 -7.84
N THR A 85 -1.91 -15.50 -7.79
CA THR A 85 -0.59 -15.63 -7.15
C THR A 85 0.49 -15.05 -8.05
N LYS A 86 1.70 -14.80 -7.51
CA LYS A 86 2.89 -14.49 -8.32
C LYS A 86 3.17 -15.49 -9.45
N LYS A 87 2.70 -16.74 -9.32
CA LYS A 87 2.86 -17.80 -10.34
C LYS A 87 1.77 -17.78 -11.41
N GLY A 88 0.80 -16.87 -11.32
CA GLY A 88 -0.32 -16.74 -12.26
C GLY A 88 -1.51 -17.65 -11.95
N GLU A 89 -1.47 -18.40 -10.84
CA GLU A 89 -2.61 -19.22 -10.42
C GLU A 89 -3.73 -18.32 -9.89
N VAL A 90 -4.95 -18.52 -10.38
CA VAL A 90 -6.13 -17.79 -9.92
C VAL A 90 -6.56 -18.38 -8.57
N VAL A 91 -6.42 -17.58 -7.51
CA VAL A 91 -6.87 -17.94 -6.15
C VAL A 91 -8.36 -17.70 -6.02
N GLU A 92 -8.83 -16.57 -6.59
CA GLU A 92 -10.21 -16.15 -6.53
C GLU A 92 -10.54 -15.28 -7.73
N ALA A 93 -11.74 -15.42 -8.29
CA ALA A 93 -12.23 -14.58 -9.38
C ALA A 93 -13.72 -14.30 -9.22
N VAL A 94 -14.11 -13.07 -9.50
CA VAL A 94 -15.49 -12.60 -9.41
C VAL A 94 -15.85 -11.91 -10.71
N HIS A 95 -16.82 -12.47 -11.43
CA HIS A 95 -17.39 -11.84 -12.61
C HIS A 95 -18.31 -10.69 -12.22
N LEU A 96 -18.09 -9.53 -12.85
CA LEU A 96 -18.83 -8.31 -12.59
C LEU A 96 -20.32 -8.44 -12.91
N SER A 97 -20.68 -9.28 -13.88
CA SER A 97 -22.07 -9.59 -14.22
C SER A 97 -22.85 -10.30 -13.11
N LYS A 98 -22.16 -10.91 -12.13
CA LYS A 98 -22.76 -11.56 -10.97
C LYS A 98 -22.81 -10.67 -9.74
N LEU A 99 -22.19 -9.48 -9.80
CA LEU A 99 -22.18 -8.53 -8.71
C LEU A 99 -23.46 -7.69 -8.71
N GLU A 100 -23.94 -7.38 -7.51
CA GLU A 100 -25.03 -6.43 -7.32
C GLU A 100 -24.50 -5.00 -7.37
N ILE A 101 -23.38 -4.74 -6.68
CA ILE A 101 -22.78 -3.42 -6.52
C ILE A 101 -21.25 -3.55 -6.42
N ILE A 102 -20.54 -2.66 -7.12
CA ILE A 102 -19.11 -2.41 -6.94
C ILE A 102 -18.98 -1.09 -6.17
N ILE A 103 -18.49 -1.15 -4.94
CA ILE A 103 -18.30 0.05 -4.11
C ILE A 103 -16.84 0.47 -4.18
N LEU A 104 -16.62 1.69 -4.65
CA LEU A 104 -15.31 2.30 -4.86
C LEU A 104 -15.07 3.44 -3.89
N LYS A 105 -13.79 3.70 -3.62
CA LYS A 105 -13.38 4.88 -2.87
C LYS A 105 -13.41 6.10 -3.81
N ASN A 106 -13.83 7.26 -3.30
CA ASN A 106 -13.83 8.50 -4.08
C ASN A 106 -12.42 9.01 -4.41
N ASP A 107 -11.44 8.72 -3.56
CA ASP A 107 -10.10 9.30 -3.59
C ASP A 107 -9.01 8.22 -3.49
N TYR A 108 -8.91 7.39 -4.53
CA TYR A 108 -7.71 6.58 -4.73
C TYR A 108 -6.47 7.49 -4.79
N SER A 109 -5.42 7.12 -4.07
CA SER A 109 -4.18 7.91 -4.09
C SER A 109 -2.96 7.05 -3.82
N MET A 110 -1.81 7.56 -4.23
CA MET A 110 -0.54 6.93 -3.87
C MET A 110 -0.22 7.24 -2.39
N PRO A 111 0.35 6.26 -1.67
CA PRO A 111 0.82 6.51 -0.31
C PRO A 111 1.95 7.56 -0.34
N MET A 112 2.01 8.38 0.72
CA MET A 112 3.06 9.40 0.93
C MET A 112 3.20 10.46 -0.18
N GLU A 113 2.14 10.71 -0.96
CA GLU A 113 2.16 11.71 -2.03
C GLU A 113 2.32 13.15 -1.49
N LYS A 114 1.75 13.46 -0.31
CA LYS A 114 1.88 14.77 0.34
C LYS A 114 2.45 14.62 1.75
N LEU A 115 3.27 15.58 2.17
CA LEU A 115 3.82 15.62 3.54
C LEU A 115 2.73 15.59 4.63
N LYS A 116 1.57 16.21 4.37
CA LYS A 116 0.42 16.16 5.28
C LYS A 116 -0.12 14.74 5.47
N ASP A 117 -0.12 13.93 4.41
CA ASP A 117 -0.62 12.56 4.45
C ASP A 117 0.29 11.68 5.32
N ILE A 118 1.59 11.98 5.33
CA ILE A 118 2.57 11.28 6.16
C ILE A 118 2.22 11.46 7.65
N GLY A 119 1.95 12.69 8.09
CA GLY A 119 1.51 12.95 9.46
C GLY A 119 0.25 12.17 9.84
N GLN A 120 -0.72 12.06 8.91
CA GLN A 120 -1.95 11.30 9.12
C GLN A 120 -1.69 9.78 9.21
N GLU A 121 -0.84 9.24 8.33
CA GLU A 121 -0.45 7.82 8.38
C GLU A 121 0.23 7.47 9.69
N LEU A 122 1.00 8.38 10.29
CA LEU A 122 1.66 8.17 11.58
C LEU A 122 0.70 8.13 12.76
N THR A 123 -0.41 8.87 12.68
CA THR A 123 -1.49 8.82 13.68
C THR A 123 -2.41 7.61 13.52
N GLY A 124 -2.11 6.73 12.57
CA GLY A 124 -2.90 5.52 12.29
C GLY A 124 -3.99 5.70 11.23
N ASN A 125 -4.12 6.90 10.64
CA ASN A 125 -5.03 7.15 9.54
C ASN A 125 -4.33 6.83 8.21
N TYR A 126 -4.28 5.53 7.88
CA TYR A 126 -3.58 5.04 6.71
C TYR A 126 -4.37 5.28 5.42
N LYS A 127 -3.69 5.72 4.35
CA LYS A 127 -4.29 5.72 3.02
C LYS A 127 -4.43 4.29 2.49
N GLN A 128 -5.67 3.81 2.39
CA GLN A 128 -6.01 2.47 1.92
C GLN A 128 -6.72 2.55 0.58
N ASN A 129 -6.20 1.82 -0.42
CA ASN A 129 -6.88 1.64 -1.69
C ASN A 129 -7.54 0.26 -1.69
N TYR A 130 -8.85 0.23 -1.91
CA TYR A 130 -9.61 -1.01 -1.93
C TYR A 130 -10.80 -0.92 -2.88
N VAL A 131 -11.33 -2.09 -3.25
CA VAL A 131 -12.64 -2.25 -3.88
C VAL A 131 -13.50 -3.12 -2.96
N MET A 132 -14.79 -2.80 -2.86
CA MET A 132 -15.73 -3.69 -2.19
C MET A 132 -16.72 -4.25 -3.19
N LEU A 133 -16.91 -5.56 -3.14
CA LEU A 133 -17.72 -6.35 -4.05
C LEU A 133 -18.92 -6.85 -3.26
N GLN A 134 -20.13 -6.51 -3.71
CA GLN A 134 -21.37 -6.96 -3.07
C GLN A 134 -22.08 -8.00 -3.95
N GLN A 135 -22.38 -9.16 -3.36
CA GLN A 135 -23.07 -10.26 -4.03
C GLN A 135 -23.89 -11.08 -3.03
N GLY A 136 -25.19 -11.26 -3.28
CA GLY A 136 -26.05 -12.11 -2.46
C GLY A 136 -26.12 -11.69 -1.00
N GLY A 137 -26.09 -10.38 -0.73
CA GLY A 137 -26.04 -9.83 0.63
C GLY A 137 -24.70 -9.97 1.36
N GLN A 138 -23.67 -10.57 0.73
CA GLN A 138 -22.31 -10.59 1.26
C GLN A 138 -21.47 -9.47 0.65
N GLN A 139 -20.60 -8.89 1.46
CA GLN A 139 -19.67 -7.85 1.04
C GLN A 139 -18.24 -8.33 1.23
N LYS A 140 -17.44 -8.25 0.18
CA LYS A 140 -16.02 -8.61 0.19
C LYS A 140 -15.17 -7.39 -0.12
N ARG A 141 -14.15 -7.12 0.69
CA ARG A 141 -13.20 -6.03 0.48
C ARG A 141 -11.86 -6.57 0.02
N TRP A 142 -11.34 -6.04 -1.08
CA TRP A 142 -10.00 -6.34 -1.57
C TRP A 142 -9.13 -5.08 -1.56
N ASP A 143 -8.14 -5.09 -0.68
CA ASP A 143 -7.14 -4.04 -0.56
C ASP A 143 -5.98 -4.27 -1.53
N PHE A 144 -5.46 -3.20 -2.10
CA PHE A 144 -4.36 -3.25 -3.05
C PHE A 144 -3.46 -2.01 -2.98
N GLU A 145 -2.22 -2.17 -3.45
CA GLU A 145 -1.27 -1.07 -3.51
C GLU A 145 -1.35 -0.35 -4.86
N VAL A 146 -1.39 0.98 -4.86
CA VAL A 146 -1.23 1.83 -6.05
C VAL A 146 0.10 2.56 -5.88
N ASP A 147 1.12 2.16 -6.63
CA ASP A 147 2.50 2.64 -6.46
C ASP A 147 2.95 3.62 -7.57
N SER A 148 2.10 3.89 -8.55
CA SER A 148 2.42 4.78 -9.67
C SER A 148 1.20 5.52 -10.22
N TYR A 149 1.46 6.72 -10.78
CA TYR A 149 0.46 7.49 -11.54
C TYR A 149 -0.10 6.70 -12.73
N TYR A 150 0.72 5.83 -13.33
CA TYR A 150 0.27 4.95 -14.41
C TYR A 150 -0.84 4.00 -13.93
N MET A 151 -0.64 3.32 -12.81
CA MET A 151 -1.65 2.44 -12.21
C MET A 151 -2.91 3.19 -11.81
N PHE A 152 -2.77 4.39 -11.23
CA PHE A 152 -3.92 5.23 -10.91
C PHE A 152 -4.74 5.58 -12.16
N ASN A 153 -4.08 5.96 -13.25
CA ASN A 153 -4.74 6.25 -14.52
C ASN A 153 -5.38 5.01 -15.15
N GLN A 154 -4.74 3.84 -15.05
CA GLN A 154 -5.33 2.58 -15.48
C GLN A 154 -6.59 2.24 -14.70
N LEU A 155 -6.56 2.39 -13.38
CA LEU A 155 -7.72 2.16 -12.51
C LEU A 155 -8.87 3.09 -12.88
N LYS A 156 -8.59 4.39 -13.05
CA LYS A 156 -9.61 5.38 -13.46
C LYS A 156 -10.26 5.04 -14.80
N LYS A 157 -9.46 4.63 -15.79
CA LYS A 157 -9.97 4.19 -17.10
C LYS A 157 -10.86 2.96 -16.97
N LEU A 158 -10.44 1.99 -16.14
CA LEU A 158 -11.18 0.77 -15.91
C LEU A 158 -12.52 1.02 -15.23
N ILE A 159 -12.54 1.89 -14.22
CA ILE A 159 -13.79 2.30 -13.54
C ILE A 159 -14.76 2.94 -14.53
N GLY A 160 -14.28 3.87 -15.36
CA GLY A 160 -15.12 4.48 -16.40
C GLY A 160 -15.64 3.45 -17.42
N GLU A 161 -14.85 2.44 -17.74
CA GLU A 161 -15.31 1.32 -18.59
C GLU A 161 -16.43 0.51 -17.92
N TRP A 162 -16.35 0.26 -16.61
CA TRP A 162 -17.41 -0.43 -15.88
C TRP A 162 -18.72 0.36 -15.87
N GLU A 163 -18.64 1.67 -15.65
CA GLU A 163 -19.80 2.57 -15.70
C GLU A 163 -20.43 2.58 -17.10
N MET A 164 -19.61 2.67 -18.16
CA MET A 164 -20.10 2.63 -19.55
C MET A 164 -20.76 1.30 -19.91
N ARG A 165 -20.29 0.18 -19.34
CA ARG A 165 -20.90 -1.15 -19.52
C ARG A 165 -22.17 -1.35 -18.71
N GLY A 166 -22.56 -0.38 -17.88
CA GLY A 166 -23.79 -0.41 -17.10
C GLY A 166 -23.69 -1.21 -15.80
N TYR A 167 -22.49 -1.54 -15.32
CA TYR A 167 -22.33 -2.12 -13.99
C TYR A 167 -22.70 -1.08 -12.93
N ARG A 168 -23.33 -1.53 -11.84
CA ARG A 168 -23.69 -0.66 -10.72
C ARG A 168 -22.46 -0.33 -9.89
N VAL A 169 -21.92 0.86 -10.08
CA VAL A 169 -20.79 1.40 -9.34
C VAL A 169 -21.29 2.46 -8.35
N GLU A 170 -20.93 2.32 -7.08
CA GLU A 170 -21.23 3.28 -6.02
C GLU A 170 -19.95 3.82 -5.40
N TYR A 171 -19.95 5.10 -5.05
CA TYR A 171 -18.79 5.76 -4.46
C TYR A 171 -19.03 6.02 -2.96
N LEU A 172 -18.06 5.61 -2.14
CA LEU A 172 -18.04 5.91 -0.72
C LEU A 172 -17.75 7.40 -0.50
N ASN A 173 -18.77 8.17 -0.14
CA ASN A 173 -18.59 9.50 0.40
C ASN A 173 -18.01 9.37 1.82
N GLU A 174 -16.72 9.67 1.99
CA GLU A 174 -16.15 9.83 3.33
C GLU A 174 -16.86 11.00 4.01
N ILE A 175 -17.76 10.70 4.95
CA ILE A 175 -18.23 11.68 5.93
C ILE A 175 -16.99 12.05 6.74
N LYS A 176 -16.44 13.24 6.49
CA LYS A 176 -15.43 13.84 7.36
C LYS A 176 -16.04 13.94 8.76
N ALA A 177 -15.57 13.10 9.68
CA ALA A 177 -15.74 13.30 11.11
C ALA A 177 -14.82 14.44 11.58
#